data_AF-A0A941RZG5-F1
#
_entry.id   AF-A0A941RZG5-F1
#
_cell.length_a   1.000
_cell.length_b   1.000
_cell.length_c   1.000
_cell.angle_alpha   90.00
_cell.angle_beta   90.00
_cell.angle_gamma   90.00
#
_symmetry.space_group_name_H-M   'P 1'
#
loop_
_entity.id
_entity.type
_entity.pdbx_description
1 polymer ?
#
loop_
_entity_poly.entity_id
_entity_poly.type
_entity_poly.pdbx_seq_one_letter_code
_entity_poly.pdbx_strand_id
1 'polypeptide(L)'
;MASPVAVILAAGKSTRMKSALPKVLHEVSGRPLVEYVLDAARGAGVSRSVVIVGHAAEQVRQALSGQPGVEFALQAEQKGTGHAVMMCRDQLRDHDGPVMILMGDAPLVRPESFQALLDVFQSEKAACVIGTAETEHNHGLGRIVRDG
;
A
#
# COMPACT_ATOMS: atom_id res chain seq x y z
N MET A 1 -13.23 -16.47 -6.47
CA MET A 1 -12.62 -15.67 -5.40
C MET A 1 -13.17 -14.27 -5.51
N ALA A 2 -13.41 -13.58 -4.39
CA ALA A 2 -13.76 -12.16 -4.43
C ALA A 2 -12.66 -11.33 -5.09
N SER A 3 -13.04 -10.17 -5.62
CA SER A 3 -12.10 -9.18 -6.18
C SER A 3 -11.03 -8.80 -5.16
N PRO A 4 -9.78 -8.54 -5.57
CA PRO A 4 -8.70 -8.18 -4.64
C PRO A 4 -8.99 -6.87 -3.88
N VAL A 5 -8.44 -6.76 -2.67
CA VAL A 5 -8.43 -5.53 -1.86
C VAL A 5 -7.00 -5.04 -1.68
N ALA A 6 -6.77 -3.73 -1.80
CA ALA A 6 -5.48 -3.13 -1.48
C ALA A 6 -5.46 -2.61 -0.03
N VAL A 7 -4.33 -2.79 0.64
CA VAL A 7 -4.00 -2.20 1.93
C VAL A 7 -2.81 -1.27 1.71
N ILE A 8 -3.00 0.03 1.87
CA ILE A 8 -1.99 1.05 1.56
C ILE A 8 -1.38 1.58 2.84
N LEU A 9 -0.06 1.40 3.01
CA LEU A 9 0.66 1.88 4.18
C LEU A 9 0.94 3.38 4.06
N ALA A 10 0.26 4.19 4.89
CA ALA A 10 0.35 5.65 4.89
C ALA A 10 0.48 6.28 6.30
N ALA A 11 0.76 5.48 7.33
CA ALA A 11 0.76 5.93 8.74
C ALA A 11 2.11 6.48 9.25
N GLY A 12 3.15 6.46 8.42
CA GLY A 12 4.53 6.77 8.83
C GLY A 12 4.79 8.25 9.08
N LYS A 13 5.56 8.57 10.14
CA LYS A 13 5.96 9.95 10.51
C LYS A 13 6.85 10.66 9.51
N SER A 14 7.49 9.91 8.59
CA SER A 14 8.28 10.49 7.49
C SER A 14 9.40 11.44 7.92
N THR A 15 10.06 11.17 9.06
CA THR A 15 11.04 12.08 9.69
C THR A 15 12.21 12.50 8.80
N ARG A 16 12.61 11.64 7.85
CA ARG A 16 13.67 11.93 6.86
C ARG A 16 13.28 13.05 5.88
N MET A 17 11.98 13.30 5.66
CA MET A 17 11.49 14.35 4.76
C MET A 17 11.66 15.76 5.32
N LYS A 18 11.81 15.89 6.66
CA LYS A 18 11.86 17.19 7.36
C LYS A 18 10.71 18.15 6.94
N SER A 19 9.52 17.59 6.74
CA SER A 19 8.31 18.29 6.30
C SER A 19 7.15 17.99 7.24
N ALA A 20 6.27 18.98 7.46
CA ALA A 20 5.04 18.79 8.23
C ALA A 20 3.95 18.07 7.41
N LEU A 21 4.08 18.07 6.08
CA LEU A 21 3.18 17.34 5.19
C LEU A 21 3.51 15.83 5.26
N PRO A 22 2.51 14.94 5.39
CA PRO A 22 2.72 13.50 5.25
C PRO A 22 3.45 13.17 3.94
N LYS A 23 4.40 12.21 3.97
CA LYS A 23 5.16 11.83 2.76
C LYS A 23 4.25 11.45 1.60
N VAL A 24 3.20 10.68 1.89
CA VAL A 24 2.22 10.19 0.91
C VAL A 24 1.42 11.32 0.23
N LEU A 25 1.39 12.51 0.83
CA LEU A 25 0.73 13.70 0.29
C LEU A 25 1.69 14.65 -0.44
N HIS A 26 3.00 14.38 -0.45
CA HIS A 26 3.89 15.16 -1.29
C HIS A 26 3.53 14.94 -2.76
N GLU A 27 3.70 15.99 -3.56
CA GLU A 27 3.25 15.96 -4.94
C GLU A 27 4.41 15.65 -5.91
N VAL A 28 4.10 14.86 -6.92
CA VAL A 28 4.88 14.73 -8.14
C VAL A 28 3.94 15.08 -9.29
N SER A 29 4.37 15.94 -10.21
CA SER A 29 3.54 16.42 -11.32
C SER A 29 2.15 16.93 -10.90
N GLY A 30 2.08 17.62 -9.75
CA GLY A 30 0.86 18.24 -9.22
C GLY A 30 -0.14 17.28 -8.59
N ARG A 31 0.27 16.03 -8.29
CA ARG A 31 -0.60 15.01 -7.69
C ARG A 31 0.07 14.32 -6.49
N PRO A 32 -0.66 14.05 -5.39
CA PRO A 32 -0.12 13.33 -4.24
C PRO A 32 0.43 11.94 -4.59
N LEU A 33 1.56 11.54 -3.99
CA LEU A 33 2.18 10.22 -4.22
C LEU A 33 1.19 9.05 -4.09
N VAL A 34 0.31 9.08 -3.09
CA VAL A 34 -0.65 8.00 -2.82
C VAL A 34 -1.69 7.83 -3.91
N GLU A 35 -2.01 8.89 -4.66
CA GLU A 35 -2.99 8.78 -5.75
C GLU A 35 -2.47 7.92 -6.89
N TYR A 36 -1.17 8.01 -7.20
CA TYR A 36 -0.55 7.14 -8.20
C TYR A 36 -0.65 5.66 -7.82
N VAL A 37 -0.49 5.35 -6.52
CA VAL A 37 -0.60 3.98 -6.00
C VAL A 37 -2.06 3.50 -6.06
N LEU A 38 -3.02 4.36 -5.70
CA LEU A 38 -4.45 4.07 -5.82
C LEU A 38 -4.87 3.82 -7.27
N ASP A 39 -4.39 4.64 -8.20
CA ASP A 39 -4.69 4.47 -9.63
C ASP A 39 -4.07 3.20 -10.20
N ALA A 40 -2.82 2.89 -9.82
CA ALA A 40 -2.18 1.64 -10.22
C ALA A 40 -2.94 0.41 -9.69
N ALA A 41 -3.40 0.45 -8.43
CA ALA A 41 -4.22 -0.60 -7.85
C ALA A 41 -5.56 -0.76 -8.60
N ARG A 42 -6.26 0.35 -8.89
CA ARG A 42 -7.50 0.35 -9.68
C ARG A 42 -7.30 -0.22 -11.09
N GLY A 43 -6.21 0.15 -11.75
CA GLY A 43 -5.85 -0.38 -13.06
C GLY A 43 -5.61 -1.89 -13.06
N ALA A 44 -5.22 -2.46 -11.91
CA ALA A 44 -5.07 -3.90 -11.69
C ALA A 44 -6.36 -4.59 -11.19
N GLY A 45 -7.52 -3.92 -11.33
CA GLY A 45 -8.82 -4.48 -10.94
C GLY A 45 -9.13 -4.40 -9.44
N VAL A 46 -8.37 -3.63 -8.66
CA VAL A 46 -8.61 -3.43 -7.21
C VAL A 46 -9.55 -2.23 -7.02
N SER A 47 -10.85 -2.48 -6.85
CA SER A 47 -11.85 -1.42 -6.66
C SER A 47 -12.00 -0.94 -5.22
N ARG A 48 -11.42 -1.66 -4.25
CA ARG A 48 -11.51 -1.38 -2.81
C ARG A 48 -10.11 -1.28 -2.19
N SER A 49 -9.86 -0.19 -1.48
CA SER A 49 -8.58 0.12 -0.84
C SER A 49 -8.77 0.55 0.60
N VAL A 50 -8.02 -0.04 1.53
CA VAL A 50 -7.93 0.40 2.93
C VAL A 50 -6.62 1.17 3.11
N VAL A 51 -6.70 2.47 3.31
CA VAL A 51 -5.55 3.34 3.56
C VAL A 51 -5.28 3.41 5.05
N ILE A 52 -4.11 2.95 5.48
CA ILE A 52 -3.70 2.98 6.89
C ILE A 52 -3.12 4.34 7.20
N VAL A 53 -3.83 5.13 7.98
CA VAL A 53 -3.42 6.47 8.41
C VAL A 53 -2.90 6.46 9.83
N GLY A 54 -2.09 7.44 10.20
CA GLY A 54 -1.49 7.54 11.53
C GLY A 54 -1.13 8.98 11.87
N HIS A 55 0.15 9.30 11.85
CA HIS A 55 0.58 10.69 12.05
C HIS A 55 -0.08 11.61 11.01
N ALA A 56 -0.65 12.74 11.46
CA ALA A 56 -1.41 13.68 10.62
C ALA A 56 -2.51 13.01 9.78
N ALA A 57 -3.17 11.98 10.35
CA ALA A 57 -4.23 11.21 9.70
C ALA A 57 -5.31 12.08 9.05
N GLU A 58 -5.70 13.18 9.69
CA GLU A 58 -6.78 14.02 9.19
C GLU A 58 -6.44 14.67 7.85
N GLN A 59 -5.19 15.05 7.62
CA GLN A 59 -4.75 15.60 6.33
C GLN A 59 -4.88 14.54 5.23
N VAL A 60 -4.51 13.29 5.51
CA VAL A 60 -4.62 12.18 4.55
C VAL A 60 -6.08 11.83 4.28
N ARG A 61 -6.92 11.79 5.31
CA ARG A 61 -8.37 11.57 5.19
C ARG A 61 -9.02 12.65 4.34
N GLN A 62 -8.71 13.92 4.60
CA GLN A 62 -9.26 15.05 3.85
C GLN A 62 -8.84 14.97 2.38
N ALA A 63 -7.54 14.77 2.11
CA ALA A 63 -7.00 14.68 0.75
C ALA A 63 -7.64 13.53 -0.07
N LEU A 64 -8.00 12.42 0.58
CA LEU A 64 -8.56 11.23 -0.08
C LEU A 64 -10.08 11.09 0.08
N SER A 65 -10.76 12.06 0.66
CA SER A 65 -12.21 11.99 0.96
C SER A 65 -13.09 11.82 -0.28
N GLY A 66 -12.66 12.35 -1.43
CA GLY A 66 -13.35 12.20 -2.72
C GLY A 66 -12.97 10.95 -3.51
N GLN A 67 -12.05 10.12 -3.02
CA GLN A 67 -11.55 8.96 -3.75
C GLN A 67 -12.53 7.78 -3.61
N PRO A 68 -13.10 7.26 -4.71
CA PRO A 68 -14.03 6.15 -4.64
C PRO A 68 -13.32 4.87 -4.17
N GLY A 69 -14.03 4.07 -3.38
CA GLY A 69 -13.55 2.78 -2.87
C GLY A 69 -12.45 2.88 -1.83
N VAL A 70 -12.20 4.07 -1.25
CA VAL A 70 -11.19 4.26 -0.20
C VAL A 70 -11.83 4.24 1.18
N GLU A 71 -11.37 3.32 2.00
CA GLU A 71 -11.64 3.24 3.44
C GLU A 71 -10.37 3.54 4.23
N PHE A 72 -10.50 3.78 5.53
CA PHE A 72 -9.36 4.12 6.37
C PHE A 72 -9.27 3.23 7.61
N ALA A 73 -8.06 2.83 7.94
CA ALA A 73 -7.70 2.21 9.21
C ALA A 73 -6.74 3.13 9.98
N LEU A 74 -6.93 3.27 11.30
CA LEU A 74 -6.07 4.13 12.12
C LEU A 74 -4.99 3.30 12.81
N GLN A 75 -3.73 3.60 12.53
CA GLN A 75 -2.59 3.18 13.32
C GLN A 75 -2.15 4.33 14.25
N ALA A 76 -2.72 4.37 15.46
CA ALA A 76 -2.40 5.42 16.45
C ALA A 76 -0.90 5.41 16.84
N GLU A 77 -0.32 4.23 17.01
CA GLU A 77 1.09 4.03 17.39
C GLU A 77 1.88 3.31 16.29
N GLN A 78 3.03 3.88 15.88
CA GLN A 78 3.84 3.33 14.77
C GLN A 78 4.76 2.19 15.25
N LYS A 79 4.18 1.01 15.49
CA LYS A 79 4.89 -0.23 15.88
C LYS A 79 5.31 -1.10 14.68
N GLY A 80 5.59 -0.47 13.54
CA GLY A 80 6.02 -1.15 12.32
C GLY A 80 4.88 -1.54 11.36
N THR A 81 5.25 -2.15 10.23
CA THR A 81 4.35 -2.47 9.11
C THR A 81 3.38 -3.60 9.42
N GLY A 82 3.83 -4.66 10.11
CA GLY A 82 2.94 -5.74 10.57
C GLY A 82 1.83 -5.21 11.49
N HIS A 83 2.19 -4.35 12.44
CA HIS A 83 1.20 -3.65 13.28
C HIS A 83 0.24 -2.79 12.47
N ALA A 84 0.74 -2.10 11.44
CA ALA A 84 -0.10 -1.29 10.56
C ALA A 84 -1.19 -2.17 9.91
N VAL A 85 -0.79 -3.28 9.27
CA VAL A 85 -1.72 -4.21 8.60
C VAL A 85 -2.74 -4.80 9.59
N MET A 86 -2.34 -5.10 10.82
CA MET A 86 -3.28 -5.55 11.87
C MET A 86 -4.41 -4.57 12.15
N MET A 87 -4.22 -3.26 11.92
CA MET A 87 -5.27 -2.25 12.10
C MET A 87 -6.39 -2.35 11.06
N CYS A 88 -6.19 -3.11 9.98
CA CYS A 88 -7.19 -3.33 8.94
C CYS A 88 -8.14 -4.50 9.26
N ARG A 89 -8.03 -5.12 10.45
CA ARG A 89 -8.76 -6.36 10.79
C ARG A 89 -10.28 -6.21 10.62
N ASP A 90 -10.84 -5.08 11.01
CA ASP A 90 -12.29 -4.86 10.91
C ASP A 90 -12.74 -4.64 9.46
N GLN A 91 -11.95 -3.91 8.68
CA GLN A 91 -12.21 -3.68 7.24
C GLN A 91 -12.05 -4.96 6.42
N LEU A 92 -11.22 -5.92 6.86
CA LEU A 92 -10.93 -7.16 6.14
C LEU A 92 -11.68 -8.39 6.70
N ARG A 93 -12.51 -8.22 7.73
CA ARG A 93 -13.11 -9.32 8.49
C ARG A 93 -13.85 -10.35 7.63
N ASP A 94 -14.65 -9.85 6.68
CA ASP A 94 -15.53 -10.65 5.83
C ASP A 94 -14.97 -10.82 4.41
N HIS A 95 -13.70 -10.47 4.19
CA HIS A 95 -13.04 -10.56 2.89
C HIS A 95 -12.39 -11.93 2.70
N ASP A 96 -12.76 -12.63 1.63
CA ASP A 96 -12.29 -13.98 1.29
C ASP A 96 -11.41 -14.02 0.01
N GLY A 97 -11.04 -12.85 -0.52
CA GLY A 97 -10.19 -12.71 -1.71
C GLY A 97 -8.73 -12.33 -1.40
N PRO A 98 -7.91 -12.10 -2.43
CA PRO A 98 -6.53 -11.63 -2.25
C PRO A 98 -6.46 -10.28 -1.54
N VAL A 99 -5.43 -10.09 -0.72
CA VAL A 99 -5.12 -8.81 -0.05
C VAL A 99 -3.73 -8.36 -0.47
N MET A 100 -3.64 -7.22 -1.13
CA MET A 100 -2.40 -6.65 -1.64
C MET A 100 -1.88 -5.55 -0.70
N ILE A 101 -0.69 -5.74 -0.13
CA ILE A 101 -0.09 -4.75 0.79
C ILE A 101 0.86 -3.85 0.00
N LEU A 102 0.55 -2.56 -0.07
CA LEU A 102 1.21 -1.58 -0.92
C LEU A 102 1.82 -0.44 -0.12
N MET A 103 2.97 0.06 -0.56
CA MET A 103 3.56 1.28 0.01
C MET A 103 2.85 2.50 -0.58
N GLY A 104 2.38 3.43 0.25
CA GLY A 104 1.68 4.64 -0.21
C GLY A 104 2.57 5.71 -0.83
N ASP A 105 3.89 5.48 -0.90
CA ASP A 105 4.91 6.44 -1.32
C ASP A 105 5.73 5.98 -2.53
N ALA A 106 5.25 4.97 -3.26
CA ALA A 106 5.89 4.41 -4.44
C ALA A 106 5.12 4.81 -5.73
N PRO A 107 5.26 6.05 -6.22
CA PRO A 107 4.41 6.59 -7.30
C PRO A 107 4.68 5.97 -8.68
N LEU A 108 5.78 5.24 -8.86
CA LEU A 108 6.18 4.66 -10.15
C LEU A 108 5.69 3.21 -10.35
N VAL A 109 4.95 2.66 -9.39
CA VAL A 109 4.31 1.35 -9.54
C VAL A 109 3.29 1.39 -10.67
N ARG A 110 3.15 0.27 -11.38
CA ARG A 110 2.28 0.18 -12.56
C ARG A 110 1.19 -0.87 -12.35
N PRO A 111 0.00 -0.68 -12.95
CA PRO A 111 -1.06 -1.69 -12.94
C PRO A 111 -0.58 -3.09 -13.34
N GLU A 112 0.27 -3.17 -14.38
CA GLU A 112 0.75 -4.44 -14.91
C GLU A 112 1.62 -5.20 -13.91
N SER A 113 2.38 -4.49 -13.08
CA SER A 113 3.18 -5.10 -12.01
C SER A 113 2.30 -5.71 -10.93
N PHE A 114 1.20 -5.05 -10.57
CA PHE A 114 0.25 -5.58 -9.59
C PHE A 114 -0.57 -6.74 -10.15
N GLN A 115 -0.99 -6.65 -11.42
CA GLN A 115 -1.67 -7.74 -12.11
C GLN A 115 -0.79 -8.99 -12.16
N ALA A 116 0.49 -8.86 -12.53
CA ALA A 116 1.42 -9.99 -12.57
C ALA A 116 1.56 -10.69 -11.19
N LEU A 117 1.60 -9.92 -10.09
CA LEU A 117 1.65 -10.51 -8.75
C LEU A 117 0.35 -11.25 -8.38
N LEU A 118 -0.81 -10.71 -8.77
CA LEU A 118 -2.10 -11.37 -8.57
C LEU A 118 -2.21 -12.66 -9.40
N ASP A 119 -1.73 -12.64 -10.64
CA ASP A 119 -1.74 -13.79 -11.54
C ASP A 119 -0.88 -14.92 -10.99
N VAL A 120 0.32 -14.61 -10.46
CA VAL A 120 1.18 -15.59 -9.77
C VAL A 120 0.49 -16.12 -8.52
N PHE A 121 -0.06 -15.24 -7.68
CA PHE A 121 -0.77 -15.64 -6.45
C PHE A 121 -1.90 -16.65 -6.74
N GLN A 122 -2.67 -16.41 -7.80
CA GLN A 122 -3.78 -17.28 -8.19
C GLN A 122 -3.32 -18.57 -8.87
N SER A 123 -2.41 -18.48 -9.84
CA SER A 123 -1.97 -19.64 -10.63
C SER A 123 -1.19 -20.65 -9.81
N GLU A 124 -0.31 -20.19 -8.92
CA GLU A 124 0.48 -21.05 -8.04
C GLU A 124 -0.28 -21.45 -6.77
N LYS A 125 -1.45 -20.86 -6.52
CA LYS A 125 -2.21 -20.98 -5.25
C LYS A 125 -1.31 -20.69 -4.04
N ALA A 126 -0.42 -19.69 -4.20
CA ALA A 126 0.57 -19.35 -3.21
C ALA A 126 -0.09 -18.79 -1.95
N ALA A 127 0.45 -19.09 -0.77
CA ALA A 127 0.01 -18.46 0.47
C ALA A 127 0.41 -16.97 0.55
N CYS A 128 1.50 -16.60 -0.12
CA CYS A 128 2.03 -15.24 -0.17
C CYS A 128 2.91 -15.08 -1.41
N VAL A 129 2.81 -13.94 -2.08
CA VAL A 129 3.69 -13.53 -3.17
C VAL A 129 4.32 -12.20 -2.80
N ILE A 130 5.64 -12.08 -3.00
CA ILE A 130 6.40 -10.86 -2.71
C ILE A 130 6.92 -10.30 -4.03
N GLY A 131 6.60 -9.04 -4.31
CA GLY A 131 7.22 -8.30 -5.41
C GLY A 131 8.67 -7.96 -5.06
N THR A 132 9.60 -8.37 -5.91
CA THR A 132 11.05 -8.16 -5.71
C THR A 132 11.64 -7.38 -6.87
N ALA A 133 12.75 -6.69 -6.63
CA ALA A 133 13.55 -6.05 -7.66
C ALA A 133 15.03 -6.31 -7.41
N GLU A 134 15.82 -6.34 -8.48
CA GLU A 134 17.27 -6.39 -8.42
C GLU A 134 17.83 -4.97 -8.59
N THR A 135 18.75 -4.60 -7.70
CA THR A 135 19.38 -3.28 -7.74
C THR A 135 20.75 -3.32 -7.07
N GLU A 136 21.70 -2.58 -7.64
CA GLU A 136 23.01 -2.35 -7.03
C GLU A 136 22.90 -1.41 -5.81
N HIS A 137 21.84 -0.58 -5.74
CA HIS A 137 21.61 0.38 -4.66
C HIS A 137 20.71 -0.17 -3.55
N ASN A 138 21.13 -1.26 -2.94
CA ASN A 138 20.29 -2.02 -2.01
C ASN A 138 20.34 -1.56 -0.54
N HIS A 139 21.14 -0.55 -0.19
CA HIS A 139 21.35 -0.13 1.20
C HIS A 139 20.02 0.26 1.89
N GLY A 140 19.73 -0.34 3.05
CA GLY A 140 18.51 -0.08 3.84
C GLY A 140 17.24 -0.81 3.38
N LEU A 141 17.29 -1.59 2.28
CA LEU A 141 16.19 -2.47 1.86
C LEU A 141 16.25 -3.82 2.60
N GLY A 142 15.11 -4.52 2.65
CA GLY A 142 15.10 -5.94 3.00
C GLY A 142 15.90 -6.77 1.98
N ARG A 143 16.32 -7.97 2.38
CA ARG A 143 17.04 -8.92 1.50
C ARG A 143 16.19 -10.16 1.30
N ILE A 144 16.10 -10.62 0.06
CA ILE A 144 15.49 -11.90 -0.28
C ILE A 144 16.59 -12.94 -0.20
N VAL A 145 16.47 -13.84 0.78
CA VAL A 145 17.33 -15.02 0.89
C VAL A 145 16.58 -16.18 0.26
N ARG A 146 17.22 -16.88 -0.68
CA ARG A 146 16.68 -18.07 -1.31
C ARG A 146 17.59 -19.24 -0.97
N ASP A 147 16.98 -20.37 -0.63
CA ASP A 147 17.69 -21.63 -0.53
C ASP A 147 18.03 -22.03 -1.97
N GLY A 148 19.32 -22.00 -2.33
CA GLY A 148 19.77 -22.33 -3.69
C GLY A 148 19.50 -23.77 -4.09
#